data_AF-A0AB38HDI7-F1
#
_entry.id   AF-A0AB38HDI7-F1
#
_cell.length_a   1.000
_cell.length_b   1.000
_cell.length_c   1.000
_cell.angle_alpha   90.00
_cell.angle_beta   90.00
_cell.angle_gamma   90.00
#
_symmetry.space_group_name_H-M   'P 1'
#
loop_
_entity.id
_entity.type
_entity.pdbx_description
1 polymer ?
#
loop_
_entity_poly.entity_id
_entity_poly.type
_entity_poly.pdbx_seq_one_letter_code
_entity_poly.pdbx_strand_id
1 'polypeptide(L)'
;MFHFFISDKNNHIRRNHIINEAKKLGISPNFYDAIMARNLSKEELFTLSTPDTFLTPGEIGCAASHLEALKLFLNNNTNQQSAISNQQSAISNQQSAISNQQSAISNQQSAISNQQSAISNQQSAISKSYLLFF
;
A
#
# COMPACT_ATOMS: atom_id res chain seq x y z
N MET A 1 3.31 -9.30 15.13
CA MET A 1 4.40 -8.34 15.39
C MET A 1 5.64 -8.81 14.64
N PHE A 2 6.28 -7.92 13.89
CA PHE A 2 7.46 -8.27 13.08
C PHE A 2 8.71 -8.13 13.96
N HIS A 3 9.40 -9.24 14.21
CA HIS A 3 10.56 -9.25 15.12
C HIS A 3 11.85 -9.36 14.32
N PHE A 4 12.66 -8.30 14.37
CA PHE A 4 13.97 -8.25 13.74
C PHE A 4 15.07 -8.68 14.71
N PHE A 5 15.98 -9.52 14.23
CA PHE A 5 17.16 -9.96 14.94
C PHE A 5 18.40 -9.64 14.12
N ILE A 6 19.28 -8.81 14.65
CA ILE A 6 20.56 -8.48 13.99
C ILE A 6 21.57 -9.57 14.34
N SER A 7 22.08 -10.26 13.31
CA SER A 7 23.12 -11.27 13.50
C SER A 7 24.03 -11.34 12.30
N ASP A 8 25.31 -11.59 12.54
CA ASP A 8 26.23 -12.02 11.49
C ASP A 8 25.60 -13.19 10.71
N LYS A 9 25.62 -13.06 9.38
CA LYS A 9 25.09 -14.04 8.43
C LYS A 9 25.85 -15.35 8.49
N ASN A 10 27.16 -15.26 8.69
CA ASN A 10 28.07 -16.41 8.63
C ASN A 10 28.15 -17.16 9.97
N ASN A 11 27.65 -16.55 11.05
CA ASN A 11 27.60 -17.20 12.36
C ASN A 11 26.34 -18.05 12.52
N HIS A 12 26.33 -19.21 11.86
CA HIS A 12 25.22 -20.17 11.89
C HIS A 12 24.92 -20.69 13.29
N ILE A 13 25.94 -20.87 14.13
CA ILE A 13 25.76 -21.31 15.53
C ILE A 13 24.93 -20.29 16.30
N ARG A 14 25.28 -19.00 16.22
CA ARG A 14 24.53 -17.93 16.87
C ARG A 14 23.12 -17.80 16.32
N ARG A 15 22.93 -17.89 15.00
CA ARG A 15 21.59 -17.82 14.38
C ARG A 15 20.71 -18.99 14.81
N ASN A 16 21.25 -20.21 14.86
CA ASN A 16 20.52 -21.38 15.34
C ASN A 16 20.14 -21.26 16.82
N HIS A 17 21.05 -20.72 17.64
CA HIS A 17 20.73 -20.41 19.02
C HIS A 17 19.57 -19.41 19.12
N ILE A 18 19.61 -18.30 18.38
CA ILE A 18 18.52 -17.32 18.33
C ILE A 18 17.20 -17.95 17.87
N ILE A 19 17.23 -18.81 16.85
CA ILE A 19 16.04 -19.54 16.37
C ILE A 19 15.44 -20.40 17.49
N ASN A 20 16.28 -21.15 18.21
CA ASN A 20 15.82 -22.00 19.31
C ASN A 20 15.22 -21.18 20.45
N GLU A 21 15.83 -20.05 20.83
CA GLU A 21 15.29 -19.17 21.86
C GLU A 21 13.99 -18.49 21.41
N ALA A 22 13.92 -18.01 20.18
CA ALA A 22 12.72 -17.40 19.62
C ALA A 22 11.55 -18.42 19.55
N LYS A 23 11.85 -19.68 19.20
CA LYS A 23 10.86 -20.76 19.16
C LYS A 23 10.23 -21.04 20.52
N LYS A 24 10.99 -20.94 21.63
CA LYS A 24 10.44 -21.07 23.00
C LYS A 24 9.38 -20.00 23.30
N LEU A 25 9.48 -18.85 22.64
CA LEU A 25 8.53 -17.74 22.75
C LEU A 25 7.43 -17.77 21.68
N GLY A 26 7.40 -18.79 20.81
CA GLY A 26 6.46 -18.86 19.68
C GLY A 26 6.74 -17.83 18.58
N ILE A 27 7.96 -17.28 18.52
CA ILE A 27 8.35 -16.24 17.57
C ILE A 27 9.18 -16.86 16.44
N SER A 28 8.85 -16.54 15.19
CA SER A 28 9.73 -16.79 14.04
C SER A 28 10.66 -15.59 13.84
N PRO A 29 11.99 -15.76 13.96
CA PRO A 29 12.93 -14.64 13.86
C PRO A 29 13.12 -14.19 12.40
N ASN A 30 13.07 -12.89 12.16
CA ASN A 30 13.49 -12.29 10.89
C ASN A 30 14.88 -11.72 11.06
N PHE A 31 15.87 -12.30 10.37
CA PHE A 31 17.25 -11.84 10.50
C PHE A 31 17.55 -10.64 9.61
N TYR A 32 18.24 -9.67 10.19
CA TYR A 32 19.00 -8.68 9.46
C TYR A 32 20.48 -9.06 9.52
N ASP A 33 21.14 -9.10 8.36
CA ASP A 33 22.56 -9.44 8.25
C ASP A 33 23.39 -8.30 8.87
N ALA A 34 24.08 -8.57 9.97
CA ALA A 34 24.85 -7.56 10.68
C ALA A 34 25.99 -7.01 9.79
N ILE A 35 26.18 -5.69 9.86
CA ILE A 35 27.30 -5.00 9.24
C ILE A 35 28.54 -5.26 10.07
N MET A 36 29.40 -6.14 9.58
CA MET A 36 30.66 -6.52 10.23
C MET A 36 31.72 -5.47 9.90
N ALA A 37 31.66 -4.31 10.55
CA ALA A 37 32.53 -3.17 10.25
C ALA A 37 34.04 -3.46 10.42
N ARG A 38 34.41 -4.48 11.19
CA ARG A 38 35.79 -5.03 11.23
C ARG A 38 36.30 -5.59 9.90
N ASN A 39 35.40 -5.92 8.97
CA ASN A 39 35.74 -6.46 7.65
C ASN A 39 35.71 -5.37 6.55
N LEU A 40 35.38 -4.12 6.92
CA LEU A 40 35.33 -2.99 5.99
C LEU A 40 36.70 -2.33 5.86
N SER A 41 36.93 -1.70 4.71
CA SER A 41 38.07 -0.82 4.50
C SER A 41 37.99 0.43 5.39
N LYS A 42 39.11 1.15 5.53
CA LYS A 42 39.14 2.39 6.31
C LYS A 42 38.24 3.46 5.68
N GLU A 43 38.24 3.53 4.35
CA GLU A 43 37.40 4.43 3.58
C GLU A 43 35.91 4.17 3.84
N GLU A 44 35.49 2.90 3.82
CA GLU A 44 34.10 2.51 4.14
C GLU A 44 33.75 2.84 5.60
N LEU A 45 34.65 2.59 6.55
CA LEU A 45 34.46 2.98 7.95
C LEU A 45 34.30 4.50 8.11
N PHE A 46 35.03 5.31 7.33
CA PHE A 46 34.92 6.77 7.31
C PHE A 46 33.67 7.29 6.60
N THR A 47 32.94 6.44 5.88
CA THR A 47 31.59 6.78 5.39
C THR A 47 30.52 6.49 6.43
N LEU A 48 30.72 5.45 7.25
CA LEU A 48 29.83 5.07 8.35
C LEU A 48 30.06 5.91 9.62
N SER A 49 31.21 6.55 9.74
CA SER A 49 31.63 7.36 10.88
C SER A 49 32.56 8.49 10.43
N THR A 50 32.75 9.54 11.24
CA THR A 50 33.70 10.60 10.87
C THR A 50 35.15 10.13 10.99
N PRO A 51 36.10 10.69 10.21
CA PRO A 51 37.52 10.56 10.49
C PRO A 51 37.81 10.96 11.95
N ASP A 52 38.72 10.23 12.60
CA ASP A 52 39.12 10.45 14.01
C ASP A 52 38.04 10.17 15.08
N THR A 53 37.13 9.23 14.81
CA THR A 53 36.17 8.73 15.81
C THR A 53 36.85 7.87 16.89
N PHE A 54 36.39 7.99 18.14
CA PHE A 54 36.78 7.10 19.25
C PHE A 54 36.07 5.74 19.21
N LEU A 55 35.12 5.55 18.28
CA LEU A 55 34.37 4.32 18.15
C LEU A 55 35.23 3.20 17.57
N THR A 56 35.11 2.03 18.19
CA THR A 56 35.65 0.79 17.63
C THR A 56 34.86 0.39 16.38
N PRO A 57 35.47 -0.39 15.46
CA PRO A 57 34.74 -0.97 14.34
C PRO A 57 33.51 -1.79 14.78
N GLY A 58 33.55 -2.42 15.96
CA GLY A 58 32.40 -3.14 16.51
C GLY A 58 31.21 -2.21 16.83
N GLU A 59 31.47 -1.05 17.45
CA GLU A 59 30.45 -0.05 17.76
C GLU A 59 29.87 0.59 16.49
N ILE A 60 30.74 0.91 15.53
CA ILE A 60 30.33 1.44 14.22
C ILE A 60 29.42 0.42 13.51
N GLY A 61 29.82 -0.85 13.46
CA GLY A 61 29.03 -1.92 12.85
C GLY A 61 27.70 -2.14 13.55
N CYS A 62 27.68 -2.05 14.88
CA CYS A 62 26.45 -2.14 15.67
C CYS A 62 25.49 -1.00 15.31
N ALA A 63 25.96 0.26 15.36
CA ALA A 63 25.15 1.43 15.04
C ALA A 63 24.63 1.40 13.60
N ALA A 64 25.51 1.08 12.64
CA ALA A 64 25.14 0.97 11.22
C ALA A 64 24.09 -0.13 10.99
N SER A 65 24.26 -1.30 11.62
CA SER A 65 23.30 -2.40 11.50
C SER A 65 21.91 -2.00 12.01
N HIS A 66 21.84 -1.30 13.14
CA HIS A 66 20.56 -0.81 13.68
C HIS A 66 19.94 0.25 12.78
N LEU A 67 20.74 1.20 12.27
CA LEU A 67 20.26 2.23 11.37
C LEU A 67 19.62 1.64 10.10
N GLU A 68 20.28 0.67 9.47
CA GLU A 68 19.76 0.04 8.26
C GLU A 68 18.55 -0.87 8.54
N ALA A 69 18.54 -1.60 9.67
CA ALA A 69 17.36 -2.35 10.09
C ALA A 69 16.15 -1.44 10.32
N LEU A 70 16.36 -0.26 10.90
CA LEU A 70 15.31 0.75 11.10
C LEU A 70 14.83 1.34 9.77
N LYS A 71 15.74 1.68 8.84
CA LYS A 71 15.36 2.14 7.49
C LYS A 71 14.51 1.10 6.77
N LEU A 72 14.90 -0.17 6.82
CA LEU A 72 14.12 -1.27 6.24
C LEU A 72 12.73 -1.36 6.87
N PHE A 73 12.64 -1.26 8.20
CA PHE A 73 11.34 -1.26 8.89
C PHE A 73 10.46 -0.09 8.42
N LEU A 74 10.99 1.13 8.39
CA LEU A 74 10.25 2.32 7.96
C LEU A 74 9.78 2.23 6.51
N ASN A 75 10.65 1.81 5.60
CA ASN A 75 10.33 1.67 4.18
C ASN A 75 9.23 0.62 3.92
N ASN A 76 9.22 -0.48 4.68
CA ASN A 76 8.14 -1.46 4.58
C ASN A 76 6.79 -0.87 5.01
N ASN A 77 6.77 -0.06 6.08
CA ASN A 77 5.56 0.61 6.52
C ASN A 77 5.05 1.62 5.47
N THR A 78 5.94 2.42 4.87
CA THR A 78 5.55 3.38 3.82
C THR A 78 5.00 2.69 2.58
N ASN A 79 5.57 1.54 2.19
CA ASN A 79 5.08 0.75 1.06
C ASN A 79 3.68 0.17 1.33
N GLN A 80 3.44 -0.35 2.55
CA GLN A 80 2.11 -0.82 2.92
C GLN A 80 1.07 0.29 2.93
N GLN A 81 1.41 1.45 3.49
CA GLN A 81 0.50 2.60 3.50
C GLN A 81 0.18 3.09 2.08
N SER A 82 1.17 3.10 1.19
CA SER A 82 0.98 3.44 -0.22
C SER A 82 0.07 2.44 -0.94
N ALA A 83 0.22 1.14 -0.67
CA ALA A 83 -0.65 0.11 -1.23
C ALA A 83 -2.11 0.28 -0.79
N ILE A 84 -2.34 0.58 0.49
CA ILE A 84 -3.69 0.85 1.03
C ILE A 84 -4.30 2.09 0.36
N SER A 85 -3.52 3.18 0.24
CA SER A 85 -3.97 4.41 -0.43
C SER A 85 -4.37 4.17 -1.90
N ASN A 86 -3.60 3.36 -2.62
CA ASN A 86 -3.89 3.00 -4.01
C ASN A 86 -5.18 2.17 -4.11
N GLN A 87 -5.39 1.21 -3.21
CA GLN A 87 -6.63 0.43 -3.18
C GLN A 87 -7.85 1.32 -2.88
N GLN A 88 -7.73 2.25 -1.94
CA GLN A 88 -8.82 3.17 -1.60
C GLN A 88 -9.16 4.10 -2.77
N SER A 89 -8.14 4.56 -3.51
CA SER A 89 -8.32 5.35 -4.73
C SER A 89 -9.04 4.54 -5.82
N ALA A 90 -8.68 3.26 -5.99
CA ALA A 90 -9.35 2.38 -6.95
C ALA A 90 -10.83 2.17 -6.61
N ILE A 91 -11.17 1.98 -5.32
CA ILE A 91 -12.56 1.85 -4.86
C ILE A 91 -13.35 3.14 -5.14
N SER A 92 -12.77 4.30 -4.86
CA SER A 92 -13.42 5.60 -5.12
C SER A 92 -13.72 5.82 -6.61
N ASN A 93 -12.79 5.44 -7.48
CA ASN A 93 -12.99 5.49 -8.93
C ASN A 93 -14.12 4.55 -9.39
N GLN A 94 -14.21 3.35 -8.83
CA GLN A 94 -15.31 2.42 -9.11
C GLN A 94 -16.67 2.98 -8.67
N GLN A 95 -16.76 3.58 -7.49
CA GLN A 95 -17.99 4.23 -7.01
C GLN A 95 -18.43 5.38 -7.92
N SER A 96 -17.47 6.17 -8.40
CA SER A 96 -17.73 7.26 -9.35
C SER A 96 -18.28 6.71 -10.68
N ALA A 97 -17.70 5.63 -11.19
CA ALA A 97 -18.19 4.97 -12.40
C ALA A 97 -19.62 4.44 -12.24
N ILE A 98 -19.95 3.81 -11.10
CA ILE A 98 -21.31 3.34 -10.79
C ILE A 98 -22.30 4.53 -10.74
N SER A 99 -21.91 5.63 -10.09
CA SER A 99 -22.77 6.83 -10.00
C SER A 99 -23.05 7.44 -11.37
N ASN A 100 -22.05 7.46 -12.25
CA ASN A 100 -22.23 7.92 -13.64
C ASN A 100 -23.16 6.99 -14.42
N GLN A 101 -23.05 5.67 -14.24
CA GLN A 101 -23.97 4.71 -14.86
C GLN A 101 -25.40 4.90 -14.37
N GLN A 102 -25.61 5.10 -13.07
CA GLN A 102 -26.94 5.39 -12.51
C GLN A 102 -27.53 6.67 -13.12
N SER A 103 -26.73 7.73 -13.23
CA SER A 103 -27.15 8.99 -13.86
C SER A 103 -27.55 8.79 -15.33
N ALA A 104 -26.79 7.98 -16.08
CA ALA A 104 -27.14 7.64 -17.46
C ALA A 104 -28.48 6.88 -17.56
N ILE A 105 -28.73 5.93 -16.65
CA ILE A 105 -30.00 5.20 -16.58
C ILE A 105 -31.16 6.16 -16.28
N SER A 106 -31.01 7.07 -15.31
CA SER A 106 -32.04 8.06 -14.98
C SER A 106 -32.36 9.00 -16.17
N ASN A 107 -31.34 9.40 -16.92
CA ASN A 107 -31.53 10.20 -18.14
C ASN A 107 -32.29 9.43 -19.22
N GLN A 108 -31.98 8.14 -19.41
CA GLN A 108 -32.71 7.29 -20.36
C GLN A 108 -34.18 7.11 -19.95
N GLN A 109 -34.46 6.90 -18.67
CA GLN A 109 -35.83 6.81 -18.15
C GLN A 109 -36.61 8.09 -18.42
N SER A 110 -36.00 9.26 -18.17
CA SER A 110 -36.61 10.57 -18.45
C SER A 110 -36.93 10.75 -19.94
N ALA A 111 -36.05 10.31 -20.83
CA ALA A 111 -36.28 10.36 -22.27
C ALA A 111 -37.48 9.48 -22.69
N ILE A 112 -37.61 8.28 -22.12
CA ILE A 112 -38.75 7.38 -22.39
C ILE A 112 -40.07 8.02 -21.91
N SER A 113 -40.10 8.60 -20.71
CA SER A 113 -41.29 9.28 -20.19
C SER A 113 -41.73 10.47 -21.07
N ASN A 114 -40.77 11.22 -21.59
CA ASN A 114 -41.07 12.32 -22.53
C ASN A 114 -41.66 11.80 -23.85
N GLN A 115 -41.13 10.70 -24.39
CA GLN A 115 -41.68 10.07 -25.60
C GLN A 115 -43.11 9.57 -25.38
N GLN A 116 -43.38 8.92 -24.24
CA GLN A 116 -44.73 8.47 -23.89
C GLN A 116 -45.71 9.65 -23.81
N SER A 117 -45.31 10.75 -23.17
CA SER A 117 -46.12 11.96 -23.07
C SER A 117 -46.43 12.56 -24.45
N ALA A 118 -45.45 12.56 -25.36
CA ALA A 118 -45.65 13.02 -26.74
C ALA A 118 -46.67 12.16 -27.50
N ILE A 119 -46.59 10.83 -27.36
CA ILE A 119 -47.56 9.90 -27.96
C ILE A 119 -48.97 10.14 -27.42
N SER A 120 -49.12 10.28 -26.10
CA SER A 120 -50.43 10.58 -25.47
C SER A 120 -51.03 11.89 -25.98
N ASN A 121 -50.20 12.94 -26.14
CA ASN A 121 -50.65 14.21 -26.70
C ASN A 121 -51.10 14.08 -28.16
N GLN A 122 -50.39 13.30 -28.98
CA GLN A 122 -50.79 13.02 -30.37
C GLN A 122 -52.12 12.28 -30.43
N GLN A 123 -52.33 11.25 -29.60
CA GLN A 123 -53.59 10.52 -29.52
C GLN A 123 -54.76 11.44 -29.11
N SER A 124 -54.55 12.33 -28.13
CA SER A 124 -55.55 13.32 -27.74
C SER A 124 -55.91 14.27 -28.88
N ALA A 125 -54.92 14.74 -29.65
CA ALA A 125 -55.15 15.60 -30.80
C ALA A 125 -55.96 14.90 -31.91
N ILE A 126 -55.65 13.63 -32.19
CA ILE A 126 -56.41 12.82 -33.15
C ILE A 126 -57.86 12.66 -32.67
N SER A 127 -58.08 12.28 -31.41
CA SER A 127 -59.42 12.11 -30.84
C SER A 127 -60.26 13.39 -30.91
N LYS A 128 -59.68 14.54 -30.57
CA LYS A 128 -60.34 15.85 -30.70
C LYS A 128 -60.68 16.19 -32.15
N SER A 129 -59.78 15.86 -33.08
CA SER A 129 -60.01 16.08 -34.52
C SER A 129 -61.20 15.26 -35.00
N TYR A 130 -61.29 13.97 -34.63
CA TYR A 130 -62.44 13.13 -34.96
C TYR A 130 -63.77 13.69 -34.41
N LEU A 131 -63.78 14.20 -33.18
CA LEU A 131 -64.97 14.82 -32.58
C LEU A 131 -65.44 16.11 -33.28
N LEU A 132 -64.58 16.78 -34.05
CA LEU A 132 -64.93 17.99 -34.83
C LEU A 132 -65.56 17.67 -36.20
N PHE A 133 -65.47 16.41 -36.66
CA PHE A 133 -65.99 15.97 -37.95
C PHE A 133 -67.34 15.22 -37.87
N PHE A 134 -67.88 15.02 -36.67
CA PHE A 134 -69.23 14.48 -36.41
C PHE A 134 -70.10 15.52 -35.72
#